data_AF-A0A942G1K4-F1
#
_entry.id   AF-A0A942G1K4-F1
#
_cell.length_a   1.000
_cell.length_b   1.000
_cell.length_c   1.000
_cell.angle_alpha   90.00
_cell.angle_beta   90.00
_cell.angle_gamma   90.00
#
_symmetry.space_group_name_H-M   'P 1'
#
loop_
_entity.id
_entity.type
_entity.pdbx_description
1 polymer ?
#
loop_
_entity_poly.entity_id
_entity_poly.type
_entity_poly.pdbx_seq_one_letter_code
_entity_poly.pdbx_strand_id
1 'polypeptide(L)'
;MPDERARHDLRHALTRAIGAEEAATLMEQLPPVPWDRLATKDDVEAFGQRMDLRFEALEHKLTAEFRAQIIDQNRLLFFSMVGAIFTAASLAFAAARF
;
A
#
# COMPACT_ATOMS: atom_id res chain seq x y z
N MET A 1 -26.03 8.27 -11.38
CA MET A 1 -26.36 7.37 -12.50
C MET A 1 -25.98 8.13 -13.77
N PRO A 2 -25.24 7.56 -14.74
CA PRO A 2 -24.99 8.27 -16.00
C PRO A 2 -26.35 8.65 -16.60
N ASP A 3 -26.49 9.88 -17.06
CA ASP A 3 -27.78 10.40 -17.50
C ASP A 3 -28.19 9.71 -18.80
N GLU A 4 -28.96 8.62 -18.67
CA GLU A 4 -29.48 7.81 -19.77
C GLU A 4 -30.26 8.68 -20.76
N ARG A 5 -30.91 9.73 -20.26
CA ARG A 5 -31.65 10.71 -21.07
C ARG A 5 -30.70 11.52 -21.94
N ALA A 6 -29.62 12.07 -21.38
CA ALA A 6 -28.63 12.81 -22.17
C ALA A 6 -27.98 11.95 -23.26
N ARG A 7 -27.71 10.67 -22.96
CA ARG A 7 -27.13 9.72 -23.93
C ARG A 7 -28.11 9.39 -25.06
N HIS A 8 -29.38 9.23 -24.72
CA HIS A 8 -30.47 9.03 -25.68
C HIS A 8 -30.66 10.27 -26.58
N ASP A 9 -30.67 11.47 -26.00
CA ASP A 9 -30.84 12.72 -26.74
C ASP A 9 -29.66 12.98 -27.68
N LEU A 10 -28.43 12.70 -27.24
CA LEU A 10 -27.24 12.75 -28.07
C LEU A 10 -27.32 11.78 -29.25
N ARG A 11 -27.77 10.54 -29.02
CA ARG A 11 -27.97 9.55 -30.09
C ARG A 11 -28.94 10.07 -31.14
N HIS A 12 -30.09 10.62 -30.75
CA HIS A 12 -31.07 11.18 -31.69
C HIS A 12 -30.50 12.37 -32.48
N ALA A 13 -29.74 13.24 -31.83
CA ALA A 13 -29.08 14.36 -32.49
C ALA A 13 -28.07 13.87 -33.54
N LEU A 14 -27.23 12.89 -33.18
CA LEU A 14 -26.23 12.30 -34.08
C LEU A 14 -26.90 11.56 -35.24
N THR A 15 -27.91 10.73 -35.00
CA THR A 15 -28.62 10.01 -36.07
C THR A 15 -29.18 10.96 -37.13
N ARG A 16 -29.70 12.13 -36.72
CA ARG A 16 -30.19 13.15 -37.67
C ARG A 16 -29.07 13.86 -38.45
N ALA A 17 -27.88 13.99 -37.87
CA ALA A 17 -26.79 14.77 -38.45
C ALA A 17 -25.87 13.93 -39.35
N ILE A 18 -25.57 12.69 -38.95
CA ILE A 18 -24.52 11.86 -39.57
C ILE A 18 -25.01 10.50 -40.06
N GLY A 19 -26.27 10.13 -39.81
CA GLY A 19 -26.80 8.81 -40.15
C GLY A 19 -26.83 7.85 -38.96
N ALA A 20 -27.64 6.80 -39.06
CA ALA A 20 -27.91 5.90 -37.95
C ALA A 20 -26.74 4.96 -37.62
N GLU A 21 -26.02 4.46 -38.63
CA GLU A 21 -24.87 3.59 -38.42
C GLU A 21 -23.69 4.37 -37.85
N GLU A 22 -23.37 5.51 -38.43
CA GLU A 22 -22.27 6.37 -38.01
C GLU A 22 -22.48 6.88 -36.57
N ALA A 23 -23.74 7.24 -36.24
CA ALA A 23 -24.12 7.59 -34.89
C ALA A 23 -23.98 6.41 -33.91
N ALA A 24 -24.37 5.19 -34.30
CA ALA A 24 -24.22 4.01 -33.47
C ALA A 24 -22.74 3.73 -33.18
N THR A 25 -21.89 3.74 -34.20
CA THR A 25 -20.44 3.55 -34.06
C THR A 25 -19.82 4.60 -33.15
N LEU A 26 -20.16 5.89 -33.31
CA LEU A 26 -19.63 6.94 -32.44
C LEU A 26 -20.10 6.80 -30.98
N MET A 27 -21.36 6.43 -30.78
CA MET A 27 -21.92 6.20 -29.45
C MET A 27 -21.28 5.00 -28.74
N GLU A 28 -20.81 3.99 -29.47
CA GLU A 28 -20.08 2.84 -28.93
C GLU A 28 -18.65 3.17 -28.49
N GLN A 29 -18.02 4.18 -29.09
CA GLN A 29 -16.68 4.64 -28.71
C GLN A 29 -16.69 5.57 -27.48
N LEU A 30 -17.85 6.12 -27.12
CA LEU A 30 -17.95 6.99 -25.96
C LEU A 30 -17.83 6.17 -24.67
N PRO A 31 -17.00 6.60 -23.71
CA PRO A 31 -16.89 5.92 -22.43
C PRO A 31 -18.25 5.88 -21.71
N PRO A 32 -18.56 4.79 -20.98
CA PRO A 32 -19.81 4.65 -20.24
C PRO A 32 -19.92 5.62 -19.06
N VAL A 33 -18.80 6.26 -18.71
CA VAL A 33 -18.70 7.28 -17.67
C VAL A 33 -18.20 8.61 -18.25
N PRO A 34 -18.59 9.73 -17.62
CA PRO A 34 -18.03 11.04 -17.95
C PRO A 34 -16.49 11.07 -17.92
N TRP A 35 -15.89 11.82 -18.84
CA TRP A 35 -14.43 11.96 -18.97
C TRP A 35 -13.77 12.57 -17.73
N ASP A 36 -14.48 13.43 -17.00
CA ASP A 36 -14.02 14.06 -15.75
C ASP A 36 -13.89 13.08 -14.56
N ARG A 37 -14.46 11.88 -14.68
CA ARG A 37 -14.35 10.82 -13.68
C ARG A 37 -13.25 9.82 -13.94
N LEU A 38 -12.61 9.89 -15.11
CA LEU A 38 -11.48 9.03 -15.43
C LEU A 38 -10.22 9.65 -14.82
N ALA A 39 -9.44 8.82 -14.11
CA ALA A 39 -8.12 9.25 -13.65
C ALA A 39 -7.25 9.59 -14.87
N THR A 40 -6.61 10.75 -14.82
CA THR A 40 -5.62 11.13 -15.83
C THR A 40 -4.30 10.39 -15.59
N LYS A 41 -3.39 10.45 -16.56
CA LYS A 41 -2.03 9.91 -16.39
C LYS A 41 -1.32 10.59 -15.21
N ASP A 42 -1.48 11.90 -15.09
CA ASP A 42 -0.89 12.71 -14.02
C ASP A 42 -1.44 12.30 -12.65
N ASP A 43 -2.74 11.99 -12.55
CA ASP A 43 -3.34 11.49 -11.31
C ASP A 43 -2.73 10.15 -10.87
N VAL A 44 -2.52 9.25 -11.84
CA VAL A 44 -1.92 7.94 -11.61
C VAL A 44 -0.44 8.07 -11.24
N GLU A 45 0.30 8.94 -11.92
CA GLU A 45 1.70 9.22 -11.60
C GLU A 45 1.85 9.82 -10.21
N ALA A 46 1.05 10.83 -9.86
CA ALA A 46 1.04 11.43 -8.54
C ALA A 46 0.60 10.43 -7.46
N PHE A 47 -0.30 9.50 -7.78
CA PHE A 47 -0.63 8.39 -6.89
C PHE A 47 0.55 7.43 -6.69
N GLY A 48 1.23 7.05 -7.77
CA GLY A 48 2.44 6.21 -7.72
C GLY A 48 3.53 6.82 -6.84
N GLN A 49 3.89 8.08 -7.08
CA GLN A 49 4.89 8.80 -6.28
C GLN A 49 4.53 8.85 -4.79
N ARG A 50 3.26 9.07 -4.45
CA ARG A 50 2.80 9.05 -3.05
C ARG A 50 2.89 7.67 -2.42
N MET A 51 2.64 6.61 -3.19
CA MET A 51 2.78 5.23 -2.72
C MET A 51 4.23 4.87 -2.47
N ASP A 52 5.14 5.22 -3.37
CA ASP A 52 6.58 4.95 -3.23
C ASP A 52 7.12 5.58 -1.95
N LEU A 53 6.84 6.86 -1.72
CA LEU A 53 7.23 7.57 -0.49
C LEU A 53 6.66 6.90 0.77
N ARG A 54 5.41 6.42 0.70
CA ARG A 54 4.76 5.75 1.84
C ARG A 54 5.37 4.38 2.10
N PHE A 55 5.76 3.64 1.06
CA PHE A 55 6.44 2.36 1.20
C PHE A 55 7.85 2.53 1.75
N GLU A 56 8.61 3.49 1.26
CA GLU A 56 9.95 3.82 1.78
C GLU A 56 9.89 4.21 3.27
N ALA A 57 8.93 5.07 3.64
CA ALA A 57 8.71 5.43 5.04
C ALA A 57 8.33 4.21 5.91
N LEU A 58 7.51 3.30 5.38
CA LEU A 58 7.13 2.07 6.08
C LEU A 58 8.33 1.13 6.26
N GLU A 59 9.15 0.94 5.22
CA GLU A 59 10.36 0.13 5.29
C GLU A 59 11.34 0.67 6.33
N HIS A 60 11.56 1.99 6.35
CA HIS A 60 12.40 2.63 7.36
C HIS A 60 11.86 2.42 8.77
N LYS A 61 10.54 2.57 8.96
CA LYS A 61 9.90 2.37 10.26
C LYS A 61 10.05 0.92 10.73
N LEU A 62 9.75 -0.06 9.88
CA LEU A 62 9.89 -1.47 10.21
C LEU A 62 11.34 -1.82 10.52
N THR A 63 12.29 -1.37 9.71
CA THR A 63 13.72 -1.61 9.93
C THR A 63 14.18 -1.00 11.26
N ALA A 64 13.73 0.20 11.60
CA ALA A 64 14.05 0.85 12.87
C ALA A 64 13.45 0.10 14.06
N GLU A 65 12.18 -0.31 13.98
CA GLU A 65 11.50 -1.09 15.03
C GLU A 65 12.17 -2.45 15.23
N PHE A 66 12.51 -3.17 14.16
CA PHE A 66 13.25 -4.43 14.26
C PHE A 66 14.61 -4.23 14.91
N ARG A 67 15.38 -3.22 14.50
CA ARG A 67 16.69 -2.92 15.12
C ARG A 67 16.54 -2.61 16.61
N ALA A 68 15.55 -1.80 16.99
CA ALA A 68 15.29 -1.47 18.39
C ALA A 68 14.94 -2.72 19.21
N GLN A 69 14.04 -3.57 18.70
CA GLN A 69 13.65 -4.81 19.38
C GLN A 69 14.82 -5.79 19.52
N ILE A 70 15.65 -5.95 18.49
CA ILE A 70 16.84 -6.82 18.55
C ILE A 70 17.81 -6.33 19.63
N ILE A 71 18.06 -5.01 19.69
CA ILE A 71 18.97 -4.42 20.67
C ILE A 71 18.43 -4.63 22.10
N ASP A 72 17.15 -4.35 22.33
CA ASP A 72 16.55 -4.49 23.66
C ASP A 72 16.49 -5.96 24.11
N GLN A 73 16.12 -6.88 23.22
CA GLN A 73 16.14 -8.31 23.52
C GLN A 73 17.54 -8.83 23.79
N ASN A 74 18.54 -8.43 22.99
CA ASN A 74 19.93 -8.88 23.21
C ASN A 74 20.47 -8.44 24.57
N ARG A 75 20.13 -7.23 25.03
CA ARG A 75 20.61 -6.75 26.34
C ARG A 75 20.03 -7.59 27.47
N LEU A 76 18.72 -7.85 27.45
CA LEU A 76 18.07 -8.64 28.49
C LEU A 76 18.57 -10.09 28.50
N LEU A 77 18.71 -10.71 27.33
CA LEU A 77 19.26 -12.08 27.20
C LEU A 77 20.72 -12.15 27.64
N PHE A 78 21.54 -11.17 27.29
CA PHE A 78 22.93 -11.12 27.70
C PHE A 78 23.05 -11.04 29.24
N PHE A 79 22.31 -10.13 29.87
CA PHE A 79 22.35 -9.99 31.34
C PHE A 79 21.83 -11.23 32.05
N SER A 80 20.75 -11.86 31.55
CA SER A 80 20.19 -13.06 32.18
C SER A 80 21.12 -14.27 32.04
N MET A 81 21.74 -14.47 30.87
CA MET A 81 22.70 -15.56 30.65
C MET A 81 23.95 -15.40 31.52
N VAL A 82 24.53 -14.18 31.57
CA VAL A 82 25.70 -13.92 32.42
C VAL A 82 25.38 -14.19 33.89
N GLY A 83 24.23 -13.69 34.39
CA GLY A 83 23.78 -13.95 35.76
C GLY A 83 23.60 -15.45 36.04
N ALA A 84 23.02 -16.20 35.11
CA ALA A 84 22.84 -17.65 35.23
C ALA A 84 24.19 -18.40 35.31
N ILE A 85 25.17 -18.02 34.49
CA ILE A 85 26.53 -18.59 34.53
C ILE A 85 27.18 -18.32 35.89
N PHE A 86 27.12 -17.08 36.39
CA PHE A 86 27.66 -16.74 37.70
C PHE A 86 26.99 -17.54 38.84
N THR A 87 25.68 -17.73 38.75
CA THR A 87 24.91 -18.49 39.73
C THR A 87 25.33 -19.97 39.73
N ALA A 88 25.44 -20.58 38.55
CA ALA A 88 25.88 -21.97 38.40
C ALA A 88 27.33 -22.19 38.89
N ALA A 89 28.24 -21.28 38.52
CA ALA A 89 29.63 -21.33 38.97
C ALA A 89 29.76 -21.20 40.50
N SER A 90 28.97 -20.32 41.11
CA SER A 90 28.93 -20.14 42.57
C SER A 90 28.43 -21.40 43.29
N LEU A 91 27.38 -22.04 42.75
CA LEU A 91 26.86 -23.30 43.28
C LEU A 91 27.89 -24.43 43.16
N ALA A 92 28.56 -24.56 42.02
CA ALA A 92 29.60 -25.56 41.80
C ALA A 92 30.79 -25.35 42.75
N PHE A 93 31.22 -24.10 42.94
CA PHE A 93 32.30 -23.75 43.86
C PHE A 93 31.93 -24.06 45.32
N ALA A 94 30.70 -23.77 45.73
CA ALA A 94 30.21 -24.10 47.07
C ALA A 94 30.16 -25.61 47.30
N ALA A 95 29.72 -26.39 46.30
CA ALA A 95 29.67 -27.85 46.37
C ALA A 95 31.07 -28.50 46.43
N ALA A 96 32.08 -27.92 45.78
CA ALA A 96 33.45 -28.42 45.81
C ALA A 96 34.23 -28.08 47.09
N ARG A 97 33.71 -27.16 47.91
CA ARG A 97 34.32 -26.71 49.17
C ARG A 97 33.86 -27.54 50.39
N PHE A 98 32.76 -28.28 50.25
CA PHE A 98 32.24 -29.27 51.21
C PHE A 98 32.85 -30.65 50.96
#